data_AF-A0A533SN40-F1
#
_entry.id   AF-A0A533SN40-F1
#
_cell.length_a   1.000
_cell.length_b   1.000
_cell.length_c   1.000
_cell.angle_alpha   90.00
_cell.angle_beta   90.00
_cell.angle_gamma   90.00
#
_symmetry.space_group_name_H-M   'P 1'
#
loop_
_entity.id
_entity.type
_entity.pdbx_description
1 polymer ?
#
loop_
_entity_poly.entity_id
_entity_poly.type
_entity_poly.pdbx_seq_one_letter_code
_entity_poly.pdbx_strand_id
1 'polypeptide(L)'
;MNYRLDAGVVKRVQSIMGQKHSIEQTLELFTVDPSDGVVILAGRALGGLHTPPFPPSMPALLTDLSDGMLADLQTVLGQVYPQTFEVLAAFTGPDGQLARKSLCLDELSAQHALDALLVPALGADTSLEAFQE
;
A
#
# COMPACT_ATOMS: atom_id res chain seq x y z
N MET A 1 25.22 16.21 13.29
CA MET A 1 23.92 16.17 14.00
C MET A 1 23.78 14.75 14.55
N ASN A 2 23.73 14.58 15.87
CA ASN A 2 23.79 13.26 16.52
C ASN A 2 22.40 12.60 16.53
N TYR A 3 22.31 11.34 16.06
CA TYR A 3 21.11 10.52 16.19
C TYR A 3 21.25 9.57 17.39
N ARG A 4 20.32 9.65 18.33
CA ARG A 4 20.18 8.71 19.46
C ARG A 4 19.14 7.66 19.05
N LEU A 5 19.57 6.41 18.94
CA LEU A 5 18.74 5.25 18.64
C LEU A 5 18.13 4.75 19.95
N ASP A 6 16.81 4.71 20.04
CA ASP A 6 16.10 3.88 21.03
C ASP A 6 14.96 3.13 20.31
N ALA A 7 14.98 1.81 20.52
CA ALA A 7 14.02 0.76 20.18
C ALA A 7 12.95 1.01 19.09
N GLY A 8 13.09 0.32 17.94
CA GLY A 8 11.96 0.08 17.02
C GLY A 8 12.28 0.04 15.53
N VAL A 9 13.37 -0.62 15.11
CA VAL A 9 13.66 -1.03 13.72
C VAL A 9 13.38 0.06 12.65
N VAL A 10 14.23 1.08 12.57
CA VAL A 10 14.44 1.80 11.30
C VAL A 10 15.46 0.99 10.50
N LYS A 11 14.99 0.01 9.70
CA LYS A 11 15.88 -0.65 8.74
C LYS A 11 16.21 0.37 7.65
N ARG A 12 17.51 0.71 7.58
CA ARG A 12 18.15 1.52 6.55
C ARG A 12 17.47 1.28 5.19
N VAL A 13 16.78 2.29 4.67
CA VAL A 13 16.17 2.28 3.35
C VAL A 13 17.30 2.13 2.33
N GLN A 14 17.37 0.96 1.70
CA GLN A 14 18.19 0.76 0.53
C GLN A 14 17.26 0.85 -0.67
N SER A 15 17.60 1.69 -1.63
CA SER A 15 17.01 1.64 -2.96
C SER A 15 17.08 0.19 -3.45
N ILE A 16 15.92 -0.46 -3.51
CA ILE A 16 15.82 -1.82 -4.01
C ILE A 16 16.00 -1.73 -5.53
N MET A 17 17.12 -2.26 -6.02
CA MET A 17 17.45 -2.31 -7.44
C MET A 17 16.29 -2.97 -8.22
N GLY A 18 15.54 -2.18 -8.99
CA GLY A 18 14.36 -2.64 -9.75
C GLY A 18 13.07 -1.86 -9.50
N GLN A 19 12.97 -1.10 -8.41
CA GLN A 19 11.80 -0.25 -8.14
C GLN A 19 11.90 1.08 -8.91
N LYS A 20 10.81 1.48 -9.60
CA LYS A 20 10.73 2.79 -10.30
C LYS A 20 10.83 3.98 -9.35
N HIS A 21 10.29 3.84 -8.13
CA HIS A 21 10.21 4.91 -7.13
C HIS A 21 10.70 4.42 -5.76
N SER A 22 11.24 5.33 -4.97
CA SER A 22 11.65 5.02 -3.59
C SER A 22 10.42 4.88 -2.68
N ILE A 23 10.51 4.01 -1.67
CA ILE A 23 9.44 3.79 -0.70
C ILE A 23 9.02 5.10 -0.02
N GLU A 24 9.98 5.96 0.32
CA GLU A 24 9.73 7.27 0.94
C GLU A 24 8.83 8.15 0.06
N GLN A 25 9.14 8.27 -1.24
CA GLN A 25 8.34 9.05 -2.18
C GLN A 25 6.91 8.51 -2.30
N THR A 26 6.76 7.19 -2.26
CA THR A 26 5.44 6.54 -2.29
C THR A 26 4.66 6.80 -0.99
N LEU A 27 5.31 6.75 0.17
CA LEU A 27 4.66 7.06 1.46
C LEU A 27 4.28 8.54 1.56
N GLU A 28 5.15 9.45 1.13
CA GLU A 28 4.89 10.89 1.04
C GLU A 28 3.68 11.17 0.15
N LEU A 29 3.62 10.52 -1.03
CA LEU A 29 2.48 10.61 -1.96
C LEU A 29 1.17 10.20 -1.28
N PHE A 30 1.21 9.15 -0.45
CA PHE A 30 0.03 8.69 0.28
C PHE A 30 -0.28 9.50 1.55
N THR A 31 0.58 10.44 1.95
CA THR A 31 0.44 11.19 3.20
C THR A 31 0.42 10.26 4.43
N VAL A 32 1.13 9.14 4.36
CA VAL A 32 1.30 8.22 5.49
C VAL A 32 2.52 8.62 6.28
N ASP A 33 2.34 8.90 7.57
CA ASP A 33 3.46 9.16 8.45
C ASP A 33 4.19 7.84 8.76
N PRO A 34 5.49 7.71 8.42
CA PRO A 34 6.23 6.46 8.64
C PRO A 34 6.43 6.12 10.13
N SER A 35 6.24 7.07 11.05
CA SER A 35 6.31 6.82 12.49
C SER A 35 5.08 6.09 13.05
N ASP A 36 3.97 6.06 12.31
CA ASP A 36 2.74 5.35 12.67
C ASP A 36 2.85 3.82 12.47
N GLY A 37 3.92 3.37 11.81
CA GLY A 37 4.20 1.96 11.56
C GLY A 37 3.42 1.43 10.35
N VAL A 38 4.14 1.19 9.25
CA VAL A 38 3.60 0.63 8.01
C VAL A 38 4.27 -0.70 7.69
N VAL A 39 3.46 -1.71 7.35
CA VAL A 39 3.99 -2.99 6.87
C VAL A 39 4.32 -2.85 5.39
N ILE A 40 5.58 -3.09 5.00
CA ILE A 40 5.99 -3.01 3.59
C ILE A 40 6.35 -4.40 3.10
N LEU A 41 5.72 -4.83 2.00
CA LEU A 41 5.96 -6.12 1.39
C LEU A 41 5.82 -6.08 -0.14
N ALA A 42 6.43 -7.04 -0.82
CA ALA A 42 6.24 -7.23 -2.25
C ALA A 42 4.90 -7.93 -2.53
N GLY A 43 4.19 -7.53 -3.59
CA GLY A 43 2.90 -8.10 -3.97
C GLY A 43 2.98 -9.61 -4.21
N ARG A 44 4.08 -10.08 -4.80
CA ARG A 44 4.36 -11.52 -4.97
C ARG A 44 4.37 -12.33 -3.67
N ALA A 45 4.59 -11.69 -2.52
CA ALA A 45 4.56 -12.36 -1.21
C ALA A 45 3.13 -12.76 -0.79
N LEU A 46 2.09 -12.22 -1.43
CA LEU A 46 0.71 -12.60 -1.21
C LEU A 46 0.27 -13.76 -2.13
N GLY A 47 1.03 -14.03 -3.18
CA GLY A 47 0.69 -15.04 -4.19
C GLY A 47 0.40 -16.41 -3.60
N GLY A 48 -0.81 -16.92 -3.82
CA GLY A 48 -1.23 -18.25 -3.35
C GLY A 48 -1.50 -18.35 -1.86
N LEU A 49 -1.55 -17.22 -1.13
CA LEU A 49 -2.02 -17.20 0.26
C LEU A 49 -3.53 -17.13 0.32
N HIS A 50 -4.10 -17.71 1.37
CA HIS A 50 -5.53 -17.56 1.64
C HIS A 50 -5.85 -16.22 2.29
N THR A 51 -4.99 -15.68 3.15
CA THR A 51 -5.20 -14.41 3.86
C THR A 51 -3.97 -13.52 3.78
N PRO A 52 -4.11 -12.19 3.94
CA PRO A 52 -2.98 -11.28 3.93
C PRO A 52 -1.99 -11.61 5.06
N PRO A 53 -0.67 -11.62 4.80
CA PRO A 53 0.35 -11.96 5.79
C PRO A 53 0.73 -10.76 6.68
N PHE A 54 -0.24 -9.91 6.99
CA PHE A 54 -0.07 -8.72 7.83
C PHE A 54 -1.35 -8.48 8.64
N PRO A 55 -1.26 -7.85 9.82
CA PRO A 55 -2.43 -7.60 10.65
C PRO A 55 -3.33 -6.53 10.00
N PRO A 56 -4.66 -6.71 10.00
CA PRO A 56 -5.57 -5.72 9.43
C PRO A 56 -5.59 -4.41 10.24
N SER A 57 -5.12 -4.42 11.49
CA SER A 57 -5.05 -3.22 12.35
C SER A 57 -3.89 -2.26 12.02
N MET A 58 -3.09 -2.54 11.00
CA MET A 58 -1.97 -1.69 10.57
C MET A 58 -2.05 -1.44 9.05
N PRO A 59 -1.61 -0.27 8.57
CA PRO A 59 -1.52 -0.04 7.14
C PRO A 59 -0.43 -0.91 6.51
N ALA A 60 -0.66 -1.33 5.27
CA ALA A 60 0.28 -2.12 4.49
C ALA A 60 0.55 -1.50 3.11
N LEU A 61 1.82 -1.33 2.76
CA LEU A 61 2.28 -0.91 1.44
C LEU A 61 2.76 -2.14 0.65
N LEU A 62 2.01 -2.49 -0.38
CA LEU A 62 2.38 -3.51 -1.36
C LEU A 62 3.17 -2.87 -2.50
N THR A 63 4.33 -3.44 -2.80
CA THR A 63 5.27 -2.97 -3.83
C THR A 63 5.52 -4.07 -4.87
N ASP A 64 6.25 -3.81 -5.96
CA ASP A 64 6.59 -4.84 -6.96
C ASP A 64 5.33 -5.52 -7.54
N LEU A 65 4.38 -4.69 -7.95
CA LEU A 65 3.10 -5.14 -8.50
C LEU A 65 3.23 -5.44 -9.99
N SER A 66 2.51 -6.46 -10.45
CA SER A 66 2.35 -6.76 -11.88
C SER A 66 0.88 -6.97 -12.19
N ASP A 67 0.46 -6.69 -13.43
CA ASP A 67 -0.95 -6.76 -13.81
C ASP A 67 -1.54 -8.16 -13.56
N GLY A 68 -0.74 -9.20 -13.80
CA GLY A 68 -1.15 -10.59 -13.63
C GLY A 68 -1.40 -11.01 -12.17
N MET A 69 -0.90 -10.28 -11.18
CA MET A 69 -1.12 -10.61 -9.76
C MET A 69 -2.28 -9.85 -9.13
N LEU A 70 -2.82 -8.78 -9.74
CA LEU A 70 -3.82 -7.92 -9.10
C LEU A 70 -5.11 -8.67 -8.73
N ALA A 71 -5.53 -9.64 -9.54
CA ALA A 71 -6.68 -10.49 -9.25
C ALA A 71 -6.46 -11.40 -8.02
N ASP A 72 -5.25 -11.92 -7.85
CA ASP A 72 -4.86 -12.71 -6.68
C ASP A 72 -4.85 -11.80 -5.44
N LEU A 73 -4.22 -10.63 -5.53
CA LEU A 73 -4.22 -9.64 -4.45
C LEU A 73 -5.63 -9.25 -4.02
N GLN A 74 -6.54 -8.99 -4.97
CA GLN A 74 -7.95 -8.70 -4.68
C GLN A 74 -8.60 -9.86 -3.91
N THR A 75 -8.34 -11.10 -4.33
CA THR A 75 -8.90 -12.31 -3.69
C THR A 75 -8.38 -12.50 -2.27
N VAL A 76 -7.07 -12.34 -2.06
CA VAL A 76 -6.41 -12.48 -0.75
C VAL A 76 -6.87 -11.38 0.21
N LEU A 77 -6.84 -10.13 -0.23
CA LEU A 77 -7.32 -8.99 0.57
C LEU A 77 -8.81 -9.12 0.88
N GLY A 78 -9.62 -9.58 -0.08
CA GLY A 78 -11.06 -9.77 0.07
C GLY A 78 -11.47 -10.82 1.10
N GLN A 79 -10.54 -11.63 1.62
CA GLN A 79 -10.82 -12.52 2.77
C GLN A 79 -10.93 -11.76 4.10
N VAL A 80 -10.40 -10.55 4.18
CA VAL A 80 -10.32 -9.76 5.42
C VAL A 80 -10.99 -8.38 5.26
N TYR A 81 -10.84 -7.76 4.10
CA TYR A 81 -11.35 -6.41 3.82
C TYR A 81 -12.65 -6.49 2.99
N PRO A 82 -13.64 -5.62 3.26
CA PRO A 82 -14.87 -5.58 2.46
C PRO A 82 -14.57 -5.15 1.02
N GLN A 83 -15.41 -5.56 0.07
CA GLN A 83 -15.24 -5.24 -1.36
C GLN A 83 -15.27 -3.73 -1.65
N THR A 84 -16.02 -2.97 -0.85
CA THR A 84 -16.11 -1.51 -0.91
C THR A 84 -15.00 -0.81 -0.12
N PHE A 85 -14.03 -1.56 0.42
CA PHE A 85 -12.91 -0.97 1.16
C PHE A 85 -12.06 -0.13 0.22
N GLU A 86 -11.80 1.12 0.58
CA GLU A 86 -10.99 2.01 -0.22
C GLU A 86 -9.51 1.69 -0.02
N VAL A 87 -8.82 1.47 -1.13
CA VAL A 87 -7.36 1.30 -1.19
C VAL A 87 -6.77 2.41 -2.06
N LEU A 88 -5.52 2.76 -1.79
CA LEU A 88 -4.82 3.83 -2.49
C LEU A 88 -3.77 3.22 -3.40
N ALA A 89 -3.89 3.44 -4.71
CA ALA A 89 -2.93 2.96 -5.69
C ALA A 89 -2.02 4.09 -6.17
N ALA A 90 -0.72 3.81 -6.22
CA ALA A 90 0.28 4.66 -6.85
C ALA A 90 0.57 4.13 -8.24
N PHE A 91 0.72 5.04 -9.21
CA PHE A 91 1.04 4.73 -10.58
C PHE A 91 1.83 5.87 -11.23
N THR A 92 2.66 5.52 -12.20
CA THR A 92 3.41 6.48 -13.01
C THR A 92 2.57 6.85 -14.23
N GLY A 93 2.15 8.11 -14.31
CA GLY A 93 1.41 8.63 -15.45
C GLY A 93 2.25 8.68 -16.74
N PRO A 94 1.63 8.99 -17.89
CA PRO A 94 2.33 9.08 -19.18
C PRO A 94 3.41 10.17 -19.20
N ASP A 95 3.29 11.19 -18.35
CA ASP A 95 4.28 12.27 -18.17
C ASP A 95 5.50 11.83 -17.33
N GLY A 96 5.53 10.57 -16.86
CA GLY A 96 6.57 10.05 -15.98
C GLY A 96 6.42 10.46 -14.52
N GLN A 97 5.40 11.26 -14.20
CA GLN A 97 5.11 11.70 -12.83
C GLN A 97 4.38 10.62 -12.05
N LEU A 98 4.80 10.43 -10.80
CA LEU A 98 4.13 9.56 -9.84
C LEU A 98 2.83 10.23 -9.36
N ALA A 99 1.72 9.52 -9.48
CA ALA A 99 0.41 9.96 -9.05
C ALA A 99 -0.27 8.88 -8.20
N ARG A 100 -1.31 9.26 -7.46
CA ARG A 100 -2.16 8.33 -6.72
C ARG A 100 -3.62 8.44 -7.11
N LYS A 101 -4.37 7.37 -6.89
CA LYS A 101 -5.84 7.34 -6.94
C LYS A 101 -6.40 6.42 -5.87
N SER A 102 -7.59 6.75 -5.37
CA SER A 102 -8.42 5.84 -4.59
C SER A 102 -9.18 4.91 -5.51
N LEU A 103 -9.38 3.66 -5.08
CA LEU A 103 -10.31 2.71 -5.70
C LEU A 103 -10.86 1.75 -4.64
N CYS A 104 -12.05 1.19 -4.90
CA CYS A 104 -12.59 0.11 -4.08
C CYS A 104 -11.82 -1.19 -4.33
N LEU A 105 -11.71 -2.04 -3.33
CA LEU A 105 -11.02 -3.31 -3.43
C LEU A 105 -11.53 -4.20 -4.58
N ASP A 106 -12.83 -4.18 -4.86
CA ASP A 106 -13.44 -4.92 -5.98
C ASP A 106 -12.93 -4.47 -7.37
N GLU A 107 -12.44 -3.24 -7.49
CA GLU A 107 -11.96 -2.66 -8.75
C GLU A 107 -10.48 -2.99 -9.01
N LEU A 108 -9.77 -3.61 -8.06
CA LEU A 108 -8.33 -3.80 -8.08
C LEU A 108 -7.87 -4.67 -9.26
N SER A 109 -8.60 -5.75 -9.53
CA SER A 109 -8.30 -6.71 -10.60
C SER A 109 -8.44 -6.12 -12.01
N ALA A 110 -9.20 -5.03 -12.16
CA ALA A 110 -9.36 -4.30 -13.41
C ALA A 110 -8.31 -3.19 -13.61
N GLN A 111 -7.45 -2.96 -12.61
CA GLN A 111 -6.37 -1.98 -12.71
C GLN A 111 -5.18 -2.52 -13.51
N HIS A 112 -4.36 -1.60 -13.99
CA HIS A 112 -3.13 -1.91 -14.70
C HIS A 112 -2.04 -0.92 -14.34
N ALA A 113 -0.79 -1.31 -14.52
CA ALA A 113 0.41 -0.49 -14.36
C ALA A 113 0.50 0.23 -13.00
N LEU A 114 0.11 -0.47 -11.92
CA LEU A 114 0.27 0.03 -10.56
C LEU A 114 1.73 -0.15 -10.12
N ASP A 115 2.32 0.89 -9.53
CA ASP A 115 3.67 0.84 -8.96
C ASP A 115 3.63 0.35 -7.49
N ALA A 116 2.58 0.74 -6.76
CA ALA A 116 2.35 0.31 -5.39
C ALA A 116 0.86 0.40 -5.00
N LEU A 117 0.47 -0.33 -3.96
CA LEU A 117 -0.87 -0.32 -3.39
C LEU A 117 -0.74 -0.15 -1.87
N LEU A 118 -1.27 0.94 -1.35
CA LEU A 118 -1.45 1.13 0.08
C LEU A 118 -2.84 0.61 0.48
N VAL A 119 -2.84 -0.34 1.39
CA VAL A 119 -4.02 -0.87 2.08
C VAL A 119 -4.08 -0.21 3.46
N PRO A 120 -5.04 0.69 3.71
CA PRO A 120 -5.20 1.32 5.02
C PRO A 120 -5.45 0.29 6.13
N ALA A 121 -5.18 0.69 7.37
CA ALA A 121 -5.59 -0.11 8.53
C ALA A 121 -7.13 -0.24 8.53
N LEU A 122 -7.61 -1.46 8.75
CA LEU A 122 -9.00 -1.75 9.07
C LEU A 122 -9.26 -1.28 10.52
N GLY A 123 -9.46 0.03 10.68
CA GLY A 123 -9.88 0.65 11.93
C GLY A 123 -11.27 0.17 12.35
N ALA A 124 -11.62 0.35 13.62
CA ALA A 124 -12.93 -0.06 14.14
C ALA A 124 -14.10 0.70 13.50
N ASP A 125 -13.85 1.90 12.98
CA ASP A 125 -14.78 2.71 12.19
C ASP A 125 -13.95 3.92 11.76
N THR A 126 -13.72 4.13 10.47
CA THR A 126 -13.23 5.44 10.01
C THR A 126 -14.23 5.99 9.02
N SER A 127 -15.39 6.31 9.58
CA SER A 127 -15.97 7.65 9.60
C SER A 127 -16.11 8.36 8.25
N LEU A 128 -17.37 8.45 7.84
CA LEU A 128 -18.00 9.39 6.92
C LEU A 128 -17.76 10.87 7.31
N GLU A 129 -16.52 11.32 7.49
CA GLU A 129 -16.18 12.69 7.90
C GLU A 129 -15.17 13.38 6.99
N ALA A 130 -15.25 13.12 5.69
CA ALA A 130 -14.62 13.98 4.68
C ALA A 130 -15.68 14.43 3.67
N PHE A 131 -15.88 15.74 3.57
CA PHE A 131 -16.82 16.48 2.69
C PHE A 131 -18.23 16.77 3.25
N GLN A 132 -18.26 17.48 4.38
CA GLN A 132 -19.11 18.66 4.49
C GLN A 132 -18.24 19.91 4.39
N GLU A 133 -17.95 20.39 3.16
CA GLU A 133 -17.68 21.80 2.84
C GLU A 133 -18.13 22.10 1.40
#